data_AF-A0A7S0B7Z8-F1
#
_entry.id   AF-A0A7S0B7Z8-F1
#
_cell.length_a   1.000
_cell.length_b   1.000
_cell.length_c   1.000
_cell.angle_alpha   90.00
_cell.angle_beta   90.00
_cell.angle_gamma   90.00
#
_symmetry.space_group_name_H-M   'P 1'
#
loop_
_entity.id
_entity.type
_entity.pdbx_description
1 polymer ?
#
loop_
_entity_poly.entity_id
_entity_poly.type
_entity_poly.pdbx_seq_one_letter_code
_entity_poly.pdbx_strand_id
1 'polypeptide(L)'
;LCTTGVLSTHSMRVRMIKTVARYLDPPQEWEWIVLTIYAVPMICSLLAVFSAVPSVLAYLRDRAKLDTDLSSFSARRARCFCCDSKHVHAETGEAIPCDREAIFASIRCWYAGGLDEFEVSIRGGFKDDVEKMLGPLLPYSYAVFIGLPYFLAWLDFS
;
A
#
# COMPACT_ATOMS: atom_id res chain seq x y z
N LEU A 1 -15.65 -87.41 9.15
CA LEU A 1 -16.02 -85.98 9.01
C LEU A 1 -15.21 -85.15 9.99
N CYS A 2 -13.98 -84.81 9.65
CA CYS A 2 -13.20 -83.77 10.36
C CYS A 2 -11.98 -83.40 9.51
N THR A 3 -12.10 -82.30 8.76
CA THR A 3 -10.97 -81.60 8.14
C THR A 3 -11.17 -80.12 8.42
N THR A 4 -10.87 -79.70 9.65
CA THR A 4 -10.53 -78.31 9.98
C THR A 4 -9.07 -78.12 9.55
N GLY A 5 -8.76 -77.25 8.61
CA GLY A 5 -8.78 -75.80 8.81
C GLY A 5 -7.35 -75.27 8.94
N VAL A 6 -6.42 -75.68 8.07
CA VAL A 6 -5.07 -75.09 7.98
C VAL A 6 -5.17 -73.83 7.11
N LEU A 7 -5.72 -72.76 7.69
CA LEU A 7 -5.64 -71.43 7.10
C LEU A 7 -4.20 -70.94 7.22
N SER A 8 -3.49 -71.05 6.10
CA SER A 8 -2.10 -70.65 5.88
C SER A 8 -1.79 -69.26 6.47
N THR A 9 -0.89 -69.25 7.46
CA THR A 9 -0.30 -68.06 8.11
C THR A 9 0.38 -67.11 7.11
N HIS A 10 0.74 -67.62 5.94
CA HIS A 10 1.29 -66.84 4.84
C HIS A 10 0.26 -65.86 4.24
N SER A 11 -1.02 -66.26 4.15
CA SER A 11 -2.06 -65.39 3.57
C SER A 11 -2.40 -64.20 4.47
N MET A 12 -2.30 -64.37 5.80
CA MET A 12 -2.53 -63.30 6.77
C MET A 12 -1.41 -62.24 6.75
N ARG A 13 -0.14 -62.66 6.67
CA ARG A 13 0.99 -61.73 6.61
C ARG A 13 0.95 -60.84 5.36
N VAL A 14 0.61 -61.41 4.21
CA VAL A 14 0.49 -60.65 2.95
C VAL A 14 -0.68 -59.66 3.00
N ARG A 15 -1.79 -60.02 3.65
CA ARG A 15 -2.93 -59.10 3.87
C ARG A 15 -2.57 -57.95 4.80
N MET A 16 -1.83 -58.22 5.88
CA MET A 16 -1.45 -57.20 6.85
C MET A 16 -0.47 -56.18 6.24
N ILE A 17 0.53 -56.63 5.48
CA ILE A 17 1.49 -55.76 4.80
C ILE A 17 0.80 -54.86 3.77
N LYS A 18 -0.17 -55.37 2.98
CA LYS A 18 -0.93 -54.58 2.01
C LYS A 18 -1.87 -53.54 2.64
N THR A 19 -2.28 -53.75 3.89
CA THR A 19 -3.13 -52.79 4.62
C THR A 19 -2.29 -51.71 5.27
N VAL A 20 -1.13 -52.08 5.83
CA VAL A 20 -0.17 -51.11 6.39
C VAL A 20 0.44 -50.24 5.29
N ALA A 21 0.80 -50.80 4.14
CA ALA A 21 1.32 -50.04 2.99
C ALA A 21 0.30 -49.01 2.45
N ARG A 22 -1.00 -49.34 2.43
CA ARG A 22 -2.07 -48.39 2.07
C ARG A 22 -2.31 -47.27 3.08
N TYR A 23 -1.79 -47.41 4.30
CA TYR A 23 -1.84 -46.40 5.34
C TYR A 23 -0.56 -45.55 5.38
N LEU A 24 0.54 -46.07 4.85
CA LEU A 24 1.86 -45.43 4.82
C LEU A 24 2.12 -44.66 3.53
N ASP A 25 1.60 -45.13 2.40
CA ASP A 25 1.44 -44.28 1.22
C ASP A 25 0.18 -43.45 1.46
N PRO A 26 0.31 -42.14 1.67
CA PRO A 26 -0.87 -41.34 1.65
C PRO A 26 -1.45 -41.45 0.20
N PRO A 27 -2.76 -41.23 -0.07
CA PRO A 27 -3.40 -41.30 -1.42
C PRO A 27 -3.23 -40.08 -2.41
N GLN A 28 -2.37 -40.09 -3.45
CA GLN A 28 -1.84 -38.98 -4.32
C GLN A 28 -2.46 -37.54 -4.26
N GLU A 29 -3.77 -37.42 -4.10
CA GLU A 29 -4.61 -36.23 -3.92
C GLU A 29 -4.11 -35.18 -2.88
N TRP A 30 -3.49 -35.54 -1.74
CA TRP A 30 -3.05 -34.53 -0.74
C TRP A 30 -1.76 -33.81 -1.12
N GLU A 31 -0.96 -34.32 -2.06
CA GLU A 31 0.18 -33.56 -2.59
C GLU A 31 -0.30 -32.24 -3.21
N TRP A 32 -1.40 -32.30 -3.98
CA TRP A 32 -2.02 -31.13 -4.59
C TRP A 32 -2.67 -30.21 -3.57
N ILE A 33 -3.32 -30.74 -2.54
CA ILE A 33 -3.94 -29.95 -1.46
C ILE A 33 -2.87 -29.18 -0.68
N VAL A 34 -1.75 -29.83 -0.32
CA VAL A 34 -0.65 -29.17 0.37
C VAL A 34 -0.02 -28.09 -0.52
N LEU A 35 0.21 -28.40 -1.81
CA LEU A 35 0.76 -27.43 -2.75
C LEU A 35 -0.15 -26.22 -2.96
N THR A 36 -1.47 -26.39 -3.06
CA THR A 36 -2.39 -25.25 -3.23
C THR A 36 -2.45 -24.36 -1.99
N ILE A 37 -2.46 -24.95 -0.80
CA ILE A 37 -2.46 -24.21 0.48
C ILE A 37 -1.24 -23.30 0.62
N TYR A 38 -0.06 -23.74 0.20
CA TYR A 38 1.16 -22.91 0.32
C TYR A 38 1.44 -22.05 -0.91
N ALA A 39 1.20 -22.55 -2.13
CA ALA A 39 1.54 -21.84 -3.35
C ALA A 39 0.59 -20.67 -3.63
N VAL A 40 -0.72 -20.81 -3.36
CA VAL A 40 -1.68 -19.74 -3.66
C VAL A 40 -1.43 -18.48 -2.82
N PRO A 41 -1.30 -18.55 -1.48
CA PRO A 41 -0.97 -17.37 -0.67
C PRO A 41 0.37 -16.76 -1.06
N MET A 42 1.39 -17.58 -1.35
CA MET A 42 2.69 -17.10 -1.80
C MET A 42 2.60 -16.32 -3.10
N ILE A 43 1.88 -16.85 -4.11
CA ILE A 43 1.67 -16.16 -5.39
C ILE A 43 0.88 -14.86 -5.17
N CYS A 44 -0.20 -14.89 -4.38
CA CYS A 44 -0.98 -13.70 -4.05
C CYS A 44 -0.14 -12.62 -3.37
N SER A 45 0.71 -12.98 -2.41
CA SER A 45 1.61 -12.05 -1.73
C SER A 45 2.67 -11.50 -2.67
N LEU A 46 3.22 -12.31 -3.58
CA LEU A 46 4.17 -11.83 -4.59
C LEU A 46 3.52 -10.82 -5.55
N LEU A 47 2.29 -11.08 -6.01
CA LEU A 47 1.53 -10.15 -6.85
C LEU A 47 1.18 -8.86 -6.10
N ALA A 48 0.79 -8.97 -4.82
CA ALA A 48 0.53 -7.83 -3.95
C ALA A 48 1.79 -6.97 -3.76
N VAL A 49 2.96 -7.58 -3.51
CA VAL A 49 4.23 -6.85 -3.39
C VAL A 49 4.60 -6.22 -4.73
N PHE A 50 4.52 -6.96 -5.84
CA PHE A 50 4.89 -6.45 -7.16
C PHE A 50 4.04 -5.24 -7.58
N SER A 51 2.74 -5.27 -7.30
CA SER A 51 1.83 -4.14 -7.54
C SER A 51 2.02 -2.98 -6.55
N ALA A 52 2.37 -3.28 -5.30
CA ALA A 52 2.57 -2.27 -4.26
C ALA A 52 3.85 -1.44 -4.45
N VAL A 53 4.95 -2.06 -4.87
CA VAL A 53 6.26 -1.41 -5.04
C VAL A 53 6.18 -0.13 -5.89
N PRO A 54 5.62 -0.11 -7.12
CA PRO A 54 5.57 1.12 -7.91
C PRO A 54 4.73 2.21 -7.25
N SER A 55 3.63 1.85 -6.59
CA SER A 55 2.79 2.81 -5.86
C SER A 55 3.50 3.40 -4.64
N VAL A 56 4.21 2.58 -3.86
CA VAL A 56 5.00 3.05 -2.72
C VAL A 56 6.14 3.95 -3.21
N LEU A 57 6.83 3.58 -4.28
CA LEU A 57 7.89 4.43 -4.85
C LEU A 57 7.33 5.76 -5.39
N ALA A 58 6.17 5.75 -6.03
CA ALA A 58 5.49 6.99 -6.46
C ALA A 58 5.15 7.87 -5.25
N TYR A 59 4.55 7.29 -4.21
CA TYR A 59 4.24 8.00 -2.96
C TYR A 59 5.50 8.61 -2.30
N LEU A 60 6.60 7.87 -2.23
CA LEU A 60 7.85 8.38 -1.67
C LEU A 60 8.46 9.52 -2.50
N ARG A 61 8.36 9.44 -3.83
CA ARG A 61 8.77 10.54 -4.72
C ARG A 61 7.91 11.77 -4.53
N ASP A 62 6.60 11.61 -4.45
CA ASP A 62 5.67 12.72 -4.23
C ASP A 62 5.91 13.37 -2.87
N ARG A 63 6.22 12.57 -1.84
CA ARG A 63 6.61 13.08 -0.52
C ARG A 63 7.91 13.89 -0.57
N ALA A 64 8.94 13.38 -1.26
CA ALA A 64 10.21 14.11 -1.43
C ALA A 64 10.05 15.39 -2.25
N LYS A 65 9.16 15.37 -3.25
CA LYS A 65 8.81 16.55 -4.04
C LYS A 65 8.09 17.59 -3.18
N LEU A 66 7.10 17.18 -2.38
CA LEU A 66 6.38 18.07 -1.49
C LEU A 66 7.32 18.74 -0.47
N ASP A 67 8.27 18.00 0.08
CA ASP A 67 9.32 18.53 0.96
C ASP A 67 10.14 19.64 0.28
N THR A 68 10.53 19.42 -0.97
CA THR A 68 11.26 20.39 -1.79
C THR A 68 10.41 21.62 -2.14
N ASP A 69 9.14 21.40 -2.48
CA ASP A 69 8.20 22.46 -2.85
C ASP A 69 7.86 23.35 -1.64
N LEU A 70 7.71 22.76 -0.45
CA LEU A 70 7.44 23.49 0.79
C LEU A 70 8.68 24.25 1.29
N SER A 71 9.87 23.64 1.26
CA SER A 71 11.11 24.29 1.71
C SER A 71 11.51 25.48 0.84
N SER A 72 11.15 25.45 -0.45
CA SER A 72 11.41 26.54 -1.40
C SER A 72 10.19 27.43 -1.67
N PHE A 73 9.08 27.23 -0.94
CA PHE A 73 7.83 27.95 -1.15
C PHE A 73 8.03 29.48 -1.11
N SER A 74 7.44 30.21 -2.06
CA SER A 74 7.37 31.67 -2.00
C SER A 74 6.08 32.18 -2.62
N ALA A 75 5.32 32.96 -1.84
CA ALA A 75 4.09 33.59 -2.28
C ALA A 75 4.34 34.61 -3.41
N ARG A 76 5.52 35.24 -3.44
CA ARG A 76 5.93 36.17 -4.51
C ARG A 76 6.15 35.47 -5.86
N ARG A 77 6.59 34.22 -5.84
CA ARG A 77 6.83 33.44 -7.07
C ARG A 77 5.59 32.69 -7.57
N ALA A 78 4.50 32.68 -6.80
CA ALA A 78 3.25 32.02 -7.19
C ALA A 78 2.65 32.67 -8.45
N ARG A 79 2.36 31.88 -9.48
CA ARG A 79 1.69 32.38 -10.68
C ARG A 79 0.19 32.53 -10.42
N CYS A 80 -0.38 33.61 -10.93
CA CYS A 80 -1.80 33.93 -10.80
C CYS A 80 -2.34 34.15 -12.21
N PHE A 81 -3.52 33.61 -12.50
CA PHE A 81 -4.17 33.79 -13.81
C PHE A 81 -4.29 35.27 -14.20
N CYS A 82 -4.64 36.13 -13.22
CA CYS A 82 -4.74 37.56 -13.44
C CYS A 82 -3.43 38.17 -13.99
N CYS A 83 -2.27 37.71 -13.52
CA CYS A 83 -0.98 38.22 -13.97
C CYS A 83 -0.55 37.62 -15.32
N ASP A 84 -0.81 36.33 -15.54
CA ASP A 84 -0.47 35.64 -16.79
C ASP A 84 -1.29 36.20 -17.97
N SER A 85 -2.53 36.61 -17.74
CA SER A 85 -3.41 37.25 -18.73
C SER A 85 -3.24 38.78 -18.78
N LYS A 86 -2.18 39.35 -18.19
CA LYS A 86 -1.90 40.79 -18.12
C LYS A 86 -3.08 41.63 -17.59
N HIS A 87 -3.81 41.09 -16.64
CA HIS A 87 -5.01 41.69 -16.04
C HIS A 87 -6.13 41.95 -17.06
N VAL A 88 -6.26 41.09 -18.07
CA VAL A 88 -7.36 41.13 -19.06
C VAL A 88 -8.08 39.79 -19.09
N HIS A 89 -9.41 39.81 -19.01
CA HIS A 89 -10.24 38.60 -19.12
C HIS A 89 -10.23 38.09 -20.58
N ALA A 90 -9.92 36.80 -20.77
CA ALA A 90 -9.64 36.23 -22.09
C ALA A 90 -10.84 36.26 -23.06
N GLU A 91 -12.07 36.20 -22.55
CA GLU A 91 -13.29 36.13 -23.39
C GLU A 91 -13.98 37.48 -23.56
N THR A 92 -13.92 38.35 -22.56
CA THR A 92 -14.67 39.62 -22.52
C THR A 92 -13.79 40.82 -22.84
N GLY A 93 -12.46 40.68 -22.72
CA GLY A 93 -11.51 41.78 -22.90
C GLY A 93 -11.53 42.80 -21.75
N GLU A 94 -12.28 42.56 -20.69
CA GLU A 94 -12.39 43.48 -19.55
C GLU A 94 -11.15 43.41 -18.64
N ALA A 95 -10.81 44.55 -18.02
CA ALA A 95 -9.74 44.60 -17.05
C ALA A 95 -10.13 43.88 -15.75
N ILE A 96 -9.30 42.95 -15.29
CA ILE A 96 -9.55 42.18 -14.06
C ILE A 96 -8.64 42.64 -12.93
N PRO A 97 -9.15 42.74 -11.69
CA PRO A 97 -8.35 43.08 -10.53
C PRO A 97 -7.27 42.02 -10.26
N CYS A 98 -6.20 42.44 -9.60
CA CYS A 98 -5.09 41.56 -9.27
C CYS A 98 -5.38 40.76 -8.00
N ASP A 99 -5.65 39.46 -8.14
CA ASP A 99 -5.91 38.57 -6.98
C ASP A 99 -4.73 38.54 -6.00
N ARG A 100 -3.51 38.75 -6.49
CA ARG A 100 -2.30 38.79 -5.67
C ARG A 100 -2.34 39.91 -4.62
N GLU A 101 -2.88 41.07 -4.96
CA GLU A 101 -2.98 42.19 -4.03
C GLU A 101 -3.95 41.88 -2.89
N ALA A 102 -5.09 41.29 -3.21
CA ALA A 102 -6.08 40.86 -2.24
C ALA A 102 -5.53 39.77 -1.29
N ILE A 103 -4.81 38.79 -1.83
CA ILE A 103 -4.16 37.74 -1.02
C ILE A 103 -3.08 38.35 -0.12
N PHE A 104 -2.23 39.23 -0.64
CA PHE A 104 -1.17 39.84 0.16
C PHE A 104 -1.71 40.77 1.25
N ALA A 105 -2.80 41.48 0.98
CA ALA A 105 -3.51 42.26 2.00
C ALA A 105 -4.05 41.36 3.12
N SER A 106 -4.63 40.22 2.77
CA SER A 106 -5.12 39.23 3.74
C SER A 106 -3.98 38.65 4.59
N ILE A 107 -2.85 38.32 3.96
CA ILE A 107 -1.66 37.82 4.67
C ILE A 107 -1.13 38.86 5.66
N ARG A 108 -1.06 40.14 5.28
CA ARG A 108 -0.67 41.23 6.19
C ARG A 108 -1.63 41.43 7.36
N CYS A 109 -2.90 41.05 7.20
CA CYS A 109 -3.88 41.08 8.27
C CYS A 109 -3.65 39.92 9.27
N TRP A 110 -3.25 38.74 8.78
CA TRP A 110 -3.03 37.56 9.60
C TRP A 110 -1.63 37.49 10.24
N TYR A 111 -0.62 38.04 9.58
CA TYR A 111 0.78 38.00 10.02
C TYR A 111 1.31 39.42 10.18
N ALA A 112 1.74 39.76 11.40
CA ALA A 112 2.25 41.09 11.73
C ALA A 112 3.55 41.42 10.96
N GLY A 113 4.40 40.42 10.73
CA GLY A 113 5.57 40.48 9.85
C GLY A 113 5.24 40.30 8.36
N GLY A 114 3.95 40.27 8.01
CA GLY A 114 3.46 40.22 6.64
C GLY A 114 3.90 38.96 5.88
N LEU A 115 4.35 39.17 4.64
CA LEU A 115 4.60 38.08 3.71
C LEU A 115 5.82 37.23 4.08
N ASP A 116 6.82 37.82 4.73
CA ASP A 116 8.06 37.12 5.10
C ASP A 116 7.82 36.18 6.28
N GLU A 117 7.08 36.63 7.30
CA GLU A 117 6.66 35.78 8.42
C GLU A 117 5.77 34.63 7.94
N PHE A 118 4.83 34.90 7.03
CA PHE A 118 4.03 33.86 6.40
C PHE A 118 4.88 32.83 5.67
N GLU A 119 5.82 33.24 4.81
CA GLU A 119 6.70 32.31 4.10
C GLU A 119 7.55 31.46 5.06
N VAL A 120 8.04 32.04 6.16
CA VAL A 120 8.76 31.30 7.21
C VAL A 120 7.84 30.29 7.91
N SER A 121 6.61 30.69 8.24
CA SER A 121 5.60 29.80 8.86
C SER A 121 5.26 28.61 7.95
N ILE A 122 5.20 28.82 6.63
CA ILE A 122 4.93 27.75 5.67
C ILE A 122 6.13 26.81 5.53
N ARG A 123 7.35 27.36 5.40
CA ARG A 123 8.58 26.56 5.25
C ARG A 123 8.94 25.76 6.51
N GLY A 124 8.53 26.24 7.68
CA GLY A 124 8.75 25.60 8.97
C GLY A 124 7.50 24.88 9.49
N GLY A 125 6.68 25.57 10.28
CA GLY A 125 5.60 24.96 11.06
C GLY A 125 4.58 24.17 10.22
N PHE A 126 4.13 24.73 9.09
CA PHE A 126 3.18 24.02 8.22
C PHE A 126 3.77 22.76 7.61
N LYS A 127 5.04 22.81 7.19
CA LYS A 127 5.77 21.65 6.68
C LYS A 127 5.84 20.54 7.73
N ASP A 128 6.20 20.88 8.95
CA ASP A 128 6.29 19.90 10.05
C ASP A 128 4.92 19.26 10.34
N ASP A 129 3.84 20.03 10.26
CA ASP A 129 2.49 19.53 10.48
C ASP A 129 2.02 18.62 9.33
N VAL A 130 2.34 18.96 8.08
CA VAL A 130 2.09 18.11 6.91
C VAL A 130 2.86 16.79 7.02
N GLU A 131 4.13 16.83 7.46
CA GLU A 131 4.93 15.62 7.65
C GLU A 131 4.36 14.69 8.72
N LYS A 132 3.81 15.25 9.81
CA LYS A 132 3.10 14.49 10.85
C LYS A 132 1.79 13.90 10.33
N MET A 133 1.02 14.66 9.53
CA MET A 133 -0.25 14.18 8.95
C MET A 133 -0.04 13.06 7.93
N LEU A 134 1.03 13.11 7.14
CA LEU A 134 1.36 12.07 6.16
C LEU A 134 1.70 10.72 6.83
N GLY A 135 2.05 10.72 8.12
CA GLY A 135 2.25 9.51 8.90
C GLY A 135 3.46 8.67 8.43
N PRO A 136 3.49 7.37 8.79
CA PRO A 136 4.61 6.49 8.49
C PRO A 136 4.84 6.29 6.98
N LEU A 137 6.06 5.89 6.61
CA LEU A 137 6.48 5.71 5.20
C LEU A 137 5.61 4.76 4.38
N LEU A 138 4.97 3.78 5.02
CA LEU A 138 4.12 2.79 4.37
C LEU A 138 2.66 2.96 4.80
N PRO A 139 1.73 3.14 3.84
CA PRO A 139 0.31 3.10 4.13
C PRO A 139 -0.09 1.75 4.74
N TYR A 140 -0.86 1.79 5.83
CA TYR A 140 -1.30 0.59 6.55
C TYR A 140 -2.03 -0.42 5.66
N SER A 141 -2.74 0.05 4.64
CA SER A 141 -3.41 -0.79 3.65
C SER A 141 -2.46 -1.81 3.00
N TYR A 142 -1.22 -1.42 2.68
CA TYR A 142 -0.24 -2.34 2.09
C TYR A 142 0.20 -3.43 3.04
N ALA A 143 0.39 -3.11 4.33
CA ALA A 143 0.72 -4.11 5.34
C ALA A 143 -0.40 -5.17 5.45
N VAL A 144 -1.67 -4.72 5.38
CA VAL A 144 -2.83 -5.62 5.36
C VAL A 144 -2.85 -6.46 4.09
N PHE A 145 -2.69 -5.87 2.90
CA PHE A 145 -2.73 -6.64 1.64
C PHE A 145 -1.63 -7.70 1.53
N ILE A 146 -0.43 -7.41 2.05
CA ILE A 146 0.69 -8.36 2.03
C ILE A 146 0.46 -9.50 3.05
N GLY A 147 -0.07 -9.18 4.23
CA GLY A 147 -0.25 -10.15 5.32
C GLY A 147 -1.55 -10.96 5.25
N LEU A 148 -2.60 -10.44 4.60
CA LEU A 148 -3.93 -11.05 4.56
C LEU A 148 -3.93 -12.49 4.01
N PRO A 149 -3.22 -12.83 2.91
CA PRO A 149 -3.21 -14.20 2.40
C PRO A 149 -2.66 -15.22 3.41
N TYR A 150 -1.61 -14.85 4.16
CA TYR A 150 -1.04 -15.71 5.21
C TYR A 150 -1.96 -15.82 6.42
N PHE A 151 -2.61 -14.73 6.82
CA PHE A 151 -3.56 -14.73 7.92
C PHE A 151 -4.77 -15.63 7.64
N LEU A 152 -5.32 -15.58 6.41
CA LEU A 152 -6.41 -16.46 5.99
C LEU A 152 -5.98 -17.92 5.95
N ALA A 153 -4.80 -18.22 5.37
CA ALA A 153 -4.27 -19.58 5.34
C ALA A 153 -4.02 -20.16 6.75
N TRP A 154 -3.67 -19.32 7.72
CA TRP A 154 -3.52 -19.72 9.12
C TRP A 154 -4.86 -20.01 9.79
N LEU A 155 -5.89 -19.17 9.55
CA LEU A 155 -7.24 -19.40 10.08
C LEU A 155 -7.89 -20.68 9.54
N ASP A 156 -7.60 -21.06 8.29
CA ASP A 156 -8.11 -22.32 7.71
C ASP A 156 -7.50 -23.57 8.38
N PHE A 157 -6.37 -23.43 9.09
CA PHE A 157 -5.68 -24.53 9.75
C PHE A 157 -6.01 -24.67 11.26
N SER A 158 -6.56 -23.63 11.88
CA SER A 158 -6.92 -23.59 13.31
C SER A 158 -8.33 -24.11 13.58
#